data_AF-A0A535L0X7-F1
#
_entry.id   AF-A0A535L0X7-F1
#
_cell.length_a   1.000
_cell.length_b   1.000
_cell.length_c   1.000
_cell.angle_alpha   90.00
_cell.angle_beta   90.00
_cell.angle_gamma   90.00
#
_symmetry.space_group_name_H-M   'P 1'
#
loop_
_entity.id
_entity.type
_entity.pdbx_description
1 polymer ?
#
loop_
_entity_poly.entity_id
_entity_poly.type
_entity_poly.pdbx_seq_one_letter_code
_entity_poly.pdbx_strand_id
1 'polypeptide(L)'
;MRILFLIKLYFVQQFTPEETGHLIDQQIIACRNSLNHLEARHSLPSETGDETFFDHVVLRGRIYQTRSLLDWLQELQHELAEAHP
;
A
#
# COMPACT_ATOMS: atom_id res chain seq x y z
N MET A 1 -6.22 -1.79 3.47
CA MET A 1 -6.37 -0.34 3.75
C MET A 1 -5.96 -0.03 5.18
N ARG A 2 -5.11 0.99 5.41
CA ARG A 2 -4.67 1.39 6.77
C ARG A 2 -5.49 2.60 7.21
N ILE A 3 -6.38 2.44 8.18
CA ILE A 3 -7.33 3.49 8.61
C ILE A 3 -6.63 4.82 8.99
N LEU A 4 -5.41 4.75 9.53
CA LEU A 4 -4.60 5.91 9.85
C LEU A 4 -4.24 6.76 8.61
N PHE A 5 -4.04 6.14 7.45
CA PHE A 5 -3.78 6.88 6.22
C PHE A 5 -5.02 7.68 5.78
N LEU A 6 -6.21 7.06 5.84
CA LEU A 6 -7.46 7.74 5.49
C LEU A 6 -7.76 8.92 6.42
N ILE A 7 -7.47 8.77 7.71
CA ILE A 7 -7.60 9.84 8.69
C ILE A 7 -6.63 11.00 8.35
N LYS A 8 -5.36 10.68 8.03
CA LYS A 8 -4.39 11.70 7.61
C LYS A 8 -4.84 12.40 6.34
N LEU A 9 -5.29 11.64 5.35
CA LEU A 9 -5.77 12.16 4.07
C LEU A 9 -6.92 13.14 4.28
N TYR A 10 -7.90 12.78 5.10
CA TYR A 10 -9.02 13.64 5.45
C TYR A 10 -8.55 14.98 6.05
N PHE A 11 -7.63 14.94 7.01
CA PHE A 11 -7.16 16.16 7.66
C PHE A 11 -6.24 17.00 6.78
N VAL A 12 -5.34 16.38 6.02
CA VAL A 12 -4.48 17.11 5.07
C VAL A 12 -5.33 17.80 4.01
N GLN A 13 -6.35 17.13 3.47
CA GLN A 13 -7.27 17.76 2.51
C GLN A 13 -8.00 18.98 3.11
N GLN A 14 -8.31 18.99 4.41
CA GLN A 14 -9.01 20.09 5.07
C GLN A 14 -8.09 21.25 5.47
N PHE A 15 -6.86 20.96 5.88
CA PHE A 15 -5.99 21.95 6.52
C PHE A 15 -4.79 22.36 5.66
N THR A 16 -4.27 21.47 4.81
CA THR A 16 -3.12 21.70 3.92
C THR A 16 -3.32 20.97 2.58
N PRO A 17 -4.33 21.34 1.77
CA PRO A 17 -4.69 20.61 0.54
C PRO A 17 -3.52 20.47 -0.45
N GLU A 18 -2.61 21.43 -0.49
CA GLU A 18 -1.38 21.40 -1.28
C GLU A 18 -0.42 20.25 -0.91
N GLU A 19 -0.48 19.73 0.31
CA GLU A 19 0.32 18.59 0.76
C GLU A 19 -0.33 17.23 0.45
N THR A 20 -1.58 17.22 -0.03
CA THR A 20 -2.33 15.98 -0.29
C THR A 20 -1.59 15.07 -1.28
N GLY A 21 -1.07 15.64 -2.37
CA GLY A 21 -0.29 14.90 -3.36
C GLY A 21 0.97 14.28 -2.74
N HIS A 22 1.69 15.07 -1.92
CA HIS A 22 2.89 14.61 -1.25
C HIS A 22 2.61 13.46 -0.26
N LEU A 23 1.52 13.54 0.50
CA LEU A 23 1.11 12.47 1.42
C LEU A 23 0.82 11.16 0.67
N ILE A 24 0.16 11.25 -0.50
CA ILE A 24 -0.13 10.08 -1.34
C ILE A 24 1.17 9.48 -1.89
N ASP A 25 2.09 10.31 -2.38
CA ASP A 25 3.41 9.85 -2.85
C ASP A 25 4.19 9.10 -1.78
N GLN A 26 4.23 9.64 -0.55
CA GLN A 26 4.86 8.96 0.59
C GLN A 26 4.22 7.60 0.86
N GLN A 27 2.90 7.51 0.77
CA GLN A 27 2.18 6.25 0.99
C GLN A 27 2.43 5.25 -0.15
N ILE A 28 2.51 5.70 -1.40
CA ILE A 28 2.89 4.87 -2.56
C ILE A 28 4.30 4.29 -2.36
N ILE A 29 5.28 5.12 -1.99
CA ILE A 29 6.66 4.68 -1.73
C ILE A 29 6.69 3.65 -0.59
N ALA A 30 5.97 3.91 0.50
CA ALA A 30 5.89 2.97 1.62
C ALA A 30 5.28 1.62 1.21
N CYS A 31 4.22 1.63 0.38
CA CYS A 31 3.61 0.41 -0.13
C CYS A 31 4.55 -0.36 -1.06
N ARG A 32 5.26 0.31 -1.97
CA ARG A 32 6.25 -0.31 -2.86
C ARG A 32 7.38 -0.97 -2.07
N ASN A 33 7.94 -0.27 -1.07
CA ASN A 33 9.00 -0.83 -0.22
C ASN A 33 8.51 -2.05 0.56
N SER A 34 7.29 -1.99 1.12
CA SER A 34 6.67 -3.12 1.81
C SER A 34 6.43 -4.29 0.86
N LEU A 35 5.95 -4.03 -0.37
CA LEU A 35 5.69 -5.06 -1.37
C LEU A 35 6.98 -5.77 -1.76
N ASN A 36 8.04 -5.03 -2.09
CA ASN A 36 9.34 -5.57 -2.42
C ASN A 36 9.88 -6.49 -1.30
N HIS A 37 9.72 -6.07 -0.04
CA HIS A 37 10.11 -6.88 1.12
C HIS A 37 9.30 -8.18 1.24
N LEU A 38 7.98 -8.12 1.02
CA LEU A 38 7.11 -9.30 1.07
C LEU A 38 7.39 -10.27 -0.08
N GLU A 39 7.63 -9.76 -1.29
CA GLU A 39 7.96 -10.56 -2.47
C GLU A 39 9.32 -11.22 -2.35
N ALA A 40 10.33 -10.53 -1.79
CA ALA A 40 11.63 -11.13 -1.50
C ALA A 40 11.51 -12.34 -0.54
N ARG A 41 10.60 -12.27 0.43
CA ARG A 41 10.31 -13.37 1.36
C ARG A 41 9.57 -14.53 0.70
N HIS A 42 8.73 -14.26 -0.30
CA HIS A 42 7.99 -15.29 -1.04
C HIS A 42 8.91 -16.13 -1.94
N SER A 43 10.04 -15.58 -2.40
CA SER A 43 10.99 -16.26 -3.28
C SER A 43 11.94 -17.24 -2.57
N LEU A 44 11.94 -17.28 -1.24
CA LEU A 44 12.74 -18.24 -0.47
C LEU A 44 12.00 -19.60 -0.43
N PRO A 45 12.67 -20.71 -0.77
CA PRO A 45 12.04 -22.03 -0.70
C PRO A 45 11.66 -22.34 0.76
N SER A 46 10.35 -22.53 0.99
CA SER A 46 9.83 -22.91 2.30
C SER A 46 9.95 -24.42 2.48
N GLU A 47 10.63 -24.85 3.54
CA GLU A 47 10.71 -26.26 3.93
C GLU A 47 9.30 -26.80 4.21
N THR A 48 8.98 -28.00 3.72
CA THR A 48 7.62 -28.55 3.69
C THR A 48 7.08 -28.89 5.08
N GLY A 49 6.02 -28.22 5.52
CA GLY A 49 5.25 -28.54 6.74
C GLY A 49 3.95 -27.71 6.86
N ASP A 50 2.96 -28.18 7.64
CA ASP A 50 1.65 -27.49 7.77
C ASP A 50 1.73 -26.05 8.30
N GLU A 51 2.74 -25.72 9.13
CA GLU A 51 2.99 -24.34 9.59
C GLU A 51 3.37 -23.41 8.42
N THR A 52 4.02 -23.94 7.38
CA THR A 52 4.41 -23.16 6.20
C THR A 52 3.25 -22.85 5.26
N PHE A 53 2.16 -23.63 5.31
CA PHE A 53 0.96 -23.35 4.51
C PHE A 53 0.27 -22.06 4.97
N PHE A 54 0.03 -21.92 6.28
CA PHE A 54 -0.60 -20.71 6.81
C PHE A 54 0.29 -19.49 6.61
N ASP A 55 1.60 -19.62 6.83
CA ASP A 55 2.54 -18.54 6.56
C ASP A 55 2.55 -18.14 5.09
N HIS A 56 2.51 -19.11 4.17
CA HIS A 56 2.41 -18.85 2.74
C HIS A 56 1.09 -18.14 2.37
N VAL A 57 -0.05 -18.61 2.88
CA VAL A 57 -1.36 -18.01 2.63
C VAL A 57 -1.43 -16.59 3.18
N VAL A 58 -0.94 -16.37 4.41
CA VAL A 58 -0.89 -15.04 5.03
C VAL A 58 0.04 -14.10 4.26
N LEU A 59 1.22 -14.58 3.85
CA LEU A 59 2.17 -13.81 3.06
C LEU A 59 1.57 -13.40 1.71
N ARG A 60 0.98 -14.36 0.98
CA ARG A 60 0.27 -14.08 -0.28
C ARG A 60 -0.86 -13.09 -0.07
N GLY A 61 -1.68 -13.27 0.97
CA GLY A 61 -2.77 -12.36 1.31
C GLY A 61 -2.27 -10.93 1.52
N ARG A 62 -1.16 -10.75 2.25
CA ARG A 62 -0.54 -9.43 2.45
C ARG A 62 0.02 -8.84 1.17
N ILE A 63 0.62 -9.65 0.29
CA ILE A 63 1.10 -9.21 -1.03
C ILE A 63 -0.09 -8.68 -1.85
N TYR A 64 -1.17 -9.46 -1.97
CA TYR A 64 -2.37 -9.04 -2.71
C TYR A 64 -2.97 -7.76 -2.14
N GLN A 65 -3.14 -7.69 -0.82
CA GLN A 65 -3.65 -6.48 -0.16
C GLN A 65 -2.76 -5.25 -0.40
N THR A 66 -1.44 -5.43 -0.43
CA THR A 66 -0.49 -4.33 -0.66
C THR A 66 -0.53 -3.87 -2.11
N ARG A 67 -0.65 -4.80 -3.07
CA ARG A 67 -0.82 -4.48 -4.50
C ARG A 67 -2.14 -3.74 -4.74
N SER A 68 -3.27 -4.25 -4.26
CA SER A 68 -4.56 -3.56 -4.41
C SER A 68 -4.59 -2.18 -3.76
N LEU A 69 -3.89 -2.00 -2.63
CA LEU A 69 -3.74 -0.67 -2.03
C LEU A 69 -2.90 0.26 -2.91
N LEU A 70 -1.82 -0.26 -3.50
CA LEU A 70 -0.96 0.51 -4.41
C LEU A 70 -1.74 0.97 -5.65
N ASP A 71 -2.50 0.06 -6.27
CA ASP A 71 -3.34 0.35 -7.44
C ASP A 71 -4.31 1.49 -7.13
N TRP A 72 -5.06 1.37 -6.02
CA TRP A 72 -5.99 2.40 -5.58
C TRP A 72 -5.32 3.76 -5.28
N LEU A 73 -4.11 3.77 -4.70
CA LEU A 73 -3.39 5.02 -4.44
C LEU A 73 -2.97 5.73 -5.74
N GLN A 74 -2.63 4.95 -6.78
CA GLN A 74 -2.27 5.50 -8.10
C GLN A 74 -3.50 6.07 -8.81
N GLU A 75 -4.64 5.39 -8.72
CA GLU A 75 -5.93 5.91 -9.19
C GLU A 75 -6.28 7.22 -8.49
N LEU A 76 -6.21 7.25 -7.15
CA LEU A 76 -6.49 8.43 -6.34
C LEU A 76 -5.56 9.60 -6.69
N GLN A 77 -4.27 9.34 -6.90
CA GLN A 77 -3.33 10.38 -7.33
C GLN A 77 -3.72 10.99 -8.68
N HIS A 78 -4.15 10.16 -9.62
CA HIS A 78 -4.58 10.61 -10.93
C HIS A 78 -5.85 11.45 -10.85
N GLU A 79 -6.87 10.98 -10.12
CA GLU A 79 -8.12 11.72 -9.91
C GLU A 79 -7.89 13.09 -9.29
N LEU A 80 -6.98 13.19 -8.31
CA LEU A 80 -6.69 14.46 -7.64
C LEU A 80 -5.93 15.44 -8.54
N ALA A 81 -5.04 14.93 -9.40
CA ALA A 81 -4.34 15.74 -10.40
C ALA A 81 -5.29 16.28 -11.48
N GLU A 82 -6.33 15.52 -11.85
CA GLU A 82 -7.35 15.98 -12.79
C GLU A 82 -8.36 16.95 -12.17
N ALA A 83 -8.63 16.82 -10.86
CA ALA A 83 -9.55 17.69 -10.13
C ALA A 83 -8.97 19.08 -9.78
N HIS A 84 -7.64 19.26 -9.84
CA HIS A 84 -6.96 20.52 -9.51
C HIS A 84 -6.00 20.93 -10.64
N PRO A 85 -6.49 21.55 -11.73
CA PRO A 85 -5.65 22.10 -12.81
C PRO A 85 -4.87 23.36 -12.41
#